data_AF-A0AA41YDG9-F1
#
_entry.id   AF-A0AA41YDG9-F1
#
_cell.length_a   1.000
_cell.length_b   1.000
_cell.length_c   1.000
_cell.angle_alpha   90.00
_cell.angle_beta   90.00
_cell.angle_gamma   90.00
#
_symmetry.space_group_name_H-M   'P 1'
#
loop_
_entity.id
_entity.type
_entity.pdbx_description
1 polymer ?
#
loop_
_entity_poly.entity_id
_entity_poly.type
_entity_poly.pdbx_seq_one_letter_code
_entity_poly.pdbx_strand_id
1 'polypeptide(L)'
;MSNTVFNKSVTGIGGTSLALDSDENIIILMPFIEVVNNKSDYNKDTFIVKNGVTISKIKEYLLNTEKRKIVSTYDGFRKILKAYKQADIDYTNDFLLVDE
;
A
#
# COMPACT_ATOMS: atom_id res chain seq x y z
N MET A 1 -8.67 -23.40 -10.01
CA MET A 1 -8.73 -21.95 -10.23
C MET A 1 -8.98 -21.32 -8.88
N SER A 2 -7.94 -20.80 -8.24
CA SER A 2 -7.99 -20.42 -6.82
C SER A 2 -8.34 -18.94 -6.72
N ASN A 3 -9.63 -18.64 -6.51
CA ASN A 3 -10.05 -17.32 -6.05
C ASN A 3 -9.65 -17.20 -4.57
N THR A 4 -8.46 -16.67 -4.33
CA THR A 4 -7.97 -16.45 -2.98
C THR A 4 -8.02 -14.95 -2.68
N VAL A 5 -9.15 -14.52 -2.10
CA VAL A 5 -9.25 -13.23 -1.40
C VAL A 5 -9.11 -13.54 0.09
N PHE A 6 -7.90 -13.42 0.63
CA PHE A 6 -7.70 -13.48 2.09
C PHE A 6 -7.85 -12.07 2.68
N ASN A 7 -9.06 -11.77 3.16
CA ASN A 7 -9.28 -10.63 4.04
C ASN A 7 -8.89 -11.06 5.47
N LYS A 8 -7.72 -10.62 5.95
CA LYS A 8 -7.34 -10.75 7.35
C LYS A 8 -7.40 -9.37 7.99
N SER A 9 -8.56 -9.06 8.57
CA SER A 9 -8.79 -7.89 9.41
C SER A 9 -7.91 -7.98 10.66
N VAL A 10 -6.71 -7.41 10.62
CA VAL A 10 -5.86 -7.24 11.81
C VAL A 10 -6.04 -5.80 12.28
N THR A 11 -7.14 -5.55 13.00
CA THR A 11 -7.44 -4.25 13.57
C THR A 11 -6.70 -4.03 14.89
N GLY A 12 -6.15 -2.82 15.08
CA GLY A 12 -6.26 -2.14 16.37
C GLY A 12 -5.11 -2.14 17.39
N ILE A 13 -4.03 -2.94 17.29
CA ILE A 13 -2.94 -2.89 18.30
C ILE A 13 -1.50 -2.91 17.75
N GLY A 14 -1.31 -2.72 16.44
CA GLY A 14 0.03 -2.74 15.82
C GLY A 14 0.11 -3.35 14.43
N GLY A 15 -1.04 -3.64 13.79
CA GLY A 15 -1.08 -4.23 12.44
C GLY A 15 -0.35 -3.39 11.39
N THR A 16 -0.49 -2.06 11.44
CA THR A 16 0.28 -1.14 10.56
C THR A 16 1.78 -1.23 10.82
N SER A 17 2.22 -1.22 12.08
CA SER A 17 3.65 -1.25 12.41
C SER A 17 4.27 -2.60 12.04
N LEU A 18 3.58 -3.71 12.31
CA LEU A 18 4.03 -5.06 11.91
C LEU A 18 4.06 -5.22 10.39
N ALA A 19 3.07 -4.69 9.67
CA ALA A 19 3.07 -4.63 8.22
C ALA A 19 4.29 -3.86 7.68
N LEU A 20 4.64 -2.75 8.31
CA LEU A 20 5.79 -1.92 7.96
C LEU A 20 7.14 -2.51 8.38
N ASP A 21 7.14 -3.55 9.21
CA ASP A 21 8.35 -4.31 9.61
C ASP A 21 8.48 -5.65 8.85
N SER A 22 7.38 -6.15 8.28
CA SER A 22 7.33 -7.39 7.48
C SER A 22 8.23 -7.34 6.25
N ASP A 23 8.74 -8.49 5.81
CA ASP A 23 9.53 -8.58 4.58
C ASP A 23 8.69 -8.66 3.29
N GLU A 24 7.37 -8.66 3.45
CA GLU A 24 6.39 -8.84 2.39
C GLU A 24 6.00 -7.52 1.72
N ASN A 25 5.60 -7.60 0.45
CA ASN A 25 4.98 -6.48 -0.26
C ASN A 25 3.60 -6.19 0.34
N ILE A 26 3.36 -4.95 0.73
CA ILE A 26 2.13 -4.57 1.42
C ILE A 26 1.56 -3.24 0.96
N ILE A 27 0.24 -3.22 0.78
CA ILE A 27 -0.57 -2.03 0.50
C ILE A 27 -1.49 -1.82 1.71
N ILE A 28 -1.42 -0.65 2.32
CA ILE A 28 -2.21 -0.26 3.48
C ILE A 28 -3.21 0.81 3.04
N LEU A 29 -4.49 0.54 3.22
CA LEU A 29 -5.59 1.47 2.96
C LEU A 29 -6.09 2.09 4.25
N MET A 30 -6.12 3.41 4.29
CA MET A 30 -6.60 4.19 5.43
C MET A 30 -7.86 4.99 5.06
N PRO A 31 -8.76 5.25 6.02
CA PRO A 31 -10.00 5.99 5.75
C PRO A 31 -9.77 7.47 5.45
N PHE A 32 -8.79 8.11 6.11
CA PHE A 32 -8.57 9.55 6.02
C PHE A 32 -7.12 9.91 5.68
N ILE A 33 -6.95 10.92 4.82
CA ILE A 33 -5.62 11.46 4.45
C ILE A 33 -4.89 12.03 5.68
N GLU A 34 -5.63 12.56 6.65
CA GLU A 34 -5.06 13.09 7.90
C GLU A 34 -4.34 12.00 8.70
N VAL A 35 -4.90 10.78 8.76
CA VAL A 35 -4.24 9.64 9.42
C VAL A 35 -2.96 9.24 8.69
N VAL A 36 -2.98 9.30 7.36
CA VAL A 36 -1.80 9.07 6.51
C VAL A 36 -0.73 10.14 6.71
N ASN A 37 -1.11 11.40 6.95
CA ASN A 37 -0.16 12.48 7.18
C ASN A 37 0.35 12.55 8.63
N ASN A 38 -0.48 12.14 9.60
CA ASN A 38 -0.19 12.25 11.03
C ASN A 38 0.59 11.05 11.60
N LYS A 39 0.59 9.90 10.93
CA LYS A 39 1.50 8.80 11.27
C LYS A 39 2.90 9.18 10.78
N SER A 40 3.66 9.88 11.62
CA SER A 40 5.04 10.33 11.35
C SER A 40 6.09 9.21 11.40
N ASP A 41 5.70 7.99 11.80
CA ASP A 41 6.58 6.84 12.01
C ASP A 41 6.57 5.82 10.88
N TYR A 42 6.11 6.19 9.67
CA TYR A 42 6.33 5.31 8.53
C TYR A 42 7.84 5.17 8.28
N ASN A 43 8.33 3.94 8.24
CA ASN A 43 9.70 3.63 7.85
C ASN A 43 10.04 4.36 6.53
N LYS A 44 11.30 4.80 6.37
CA LYS A 44 11.77 5.58 5.21
C LYS A 44 11.46 4.94 3.85
N ASP A 45 11.25 3.63 3.83
CA ASP A 45 10.97 2.84 2.62
C ASP A 45 9.48 2.79 2.24
N THR A 46 8.62 3.50 2.99
CA THR A 46 7.17 3.54 2.76
C THR A 46 6.78 4.63 1.77
N PHE A 47 6.08 4.24 0.72
CA PHE A 47 5.55 5.15 -0.28
C PHE A 47 4.12 5.59 0.04
N ILE A 48 3.96 6.89 0.28
CA ILE A 48 2.67 7.48 0.65
C ILE A 48 1.96 8.06 -0.57
N VAL A 49 0.82 7.47 -0.93
CA VAL A 49 -0.03 7.94 -2.03
C VAL A 49 -1.10 8.90 -1.49
N LYS A 50 -0.81 10.20 -1.63
CA LYS A 50 -1.69 11.32 -1.26
C LYS A 50 -2.10 12.17 -2.46
N ASN A 51 -2.89 13.21 -2.22
CA ASN A 51 -3.25 14.20 -3.25
C ASN A 51 -1.99 14.78 -3.90
N GLY A 52 -1.96 14.77 -5.24
CA GLY A 52 -0.81 15.19 -6.06
C GLY A 52 0.15 14.06 -6.47
N VAL A 53 0.03 12.85 -5.92
CA VAL A 53 0.77 11.68 -6.42
C VAL A 53 0.14 11.18 -7.72
N THR A 54 0.94 11.09 -8.77
CA THR A 54 0.51 10.65 -10.10
C THR A 54 0.78 9.15 -10.29
N ILE A 55 0.07 8.54 -11.24
CA ILE A 55 0.27 7.13 -11.60
C ILE A 55 1.72 6.87 -12.02
N SER A 56 2.34 7.81 -12.75
CA SER A 56 3.74 7.69 -13.17
C SER A 56 4.71 7.61 -12.00
N LYS A 57 4.50 8.42 -10.95
CA LYS A 57 5.33 8.35 -9.73
C LYS A 57 5.17 7.03 -8.99
N ILE A 58 3.95 6.50 -8.92
CA ILE A 58 3.71 5.19 -8.32
C ILE A 58 4.42 4.12 -9.15
N LYS A 59 4.29 4.15 -10.47
CA LYS A 59 4.97 3.21 -11.37
C LYS A 59 6.49 3.26 -11.22
N GLU A 60 7.07 4.46 -11.17
CA GLU A 60 8.49 4.65 -10.93
C GLU A 60 8.93 4.03 -9.60
N TYR A 61 8.17 4.24 -8.52
CA TYR A 61 8.42 3.58 -7.24
C TYR A 61 8.39 2.05 -7.37
N LEU A 62 7.36 1.49 -8.03
CA LEU A 62 7.19 0.05 -8.20
C LEU A 62 8.35 -0.61 -8.97
N LEU A 63 8.91 0.09 -9.96
CA LEU A 63 10.02 -0.43 -10.78
C LEU A 63 11.39 -0.34 -10.09
N ASN A 64 11.55 0.60 -9.16
CA ASN A 64 12.81 0.83 -8.46
C ASN A 64 12.85 0.20 -7.05
N THR A 65 11.77 -0.44 -6.62
CA THR A 65 11.62 -0.96 -5.26
C THR A 65 11.25 -2.43 -5.28
N GLU A 66 12.16 -3.26 -4.77
CA GLU A 66 11.92 -4.70 -4.63
C GLU A 66 10.85 -5.00 -3.57
N LYS A 67 10.96 -4.34 -2.41
CA LYS A 67 10.03 -4.47 -1.27
C LYS A 67 9.08 -3.29 -1.19
N ARG A 68 7.88 -3.47 -1.70
CA ARG A 68 6.88 -2.42 -1.86
C ARG A 68 6.08 -2.25 -0.58
N LYS A 69 6.16 -1.07 0.03
CA LYS A 69 5.33 -0.67 1.17
C LYS A 69 4.57 0.57 0.81
N ILE A 70 3.29 0.42 0.49
CA ILE A 70 2.47 1.52 0.00
C ILE A 70 1.38 1.84 1.01
N VAL A 71 1.24 3.10 1.39
CA VAL A 71 0.14 3.57 2.23
C VAL A 71 -0.70 4.55 1.42
N SER A 72 -2.01 4.34 1.40
CA SER A 72 -2.92 5.19 0.64
C SER A 72 -4.29 5.28 1.29
N THR A 73 -5.11 6.20 0.81
CA THR A 73 -6.55 6.17 1.03
C THR A 73 -7.25 5.34 -0.03
N TYR A 74 -8.54 5.06 0.19
CA TYR A 74 -9.38 4.40 -0.79
C TYR A 74 -9.38 5.08 -2.17
N ASP A 75 -9.25 6.42 -2.24
CA ASP A 75 -9.15 7.15 -3.51
C ASP A 75 -7.84 6.83 -4.25
N GLY A 76 -6.73 6.84 -3.52
CA GLY A 76 -5.41 6.59 -4.10
C GLY A 76 -5.21 5.13 -4.54
N PHE A 77 -5.95 4.18 -3.97
CA PHE A 77 -5.91 2.77 -4.35
C PHE A 77 -6.15 2.54 -5.85
N ARG A 78 -7.08 3.28 -6.46
CA ARG A 78 -7.34 3.20 -7.91
C ARG A 78 -6.12 3.58 -8.75
N LYS A 79 -5.30 4.51 -8.28
CA LYS A 79 -4.07 4.94 -8.96
C LYS A 79 -2.99 3.87 -8.83
N ILE A 80 -2.91 3.22 -7.67
CA ILE A 80 -1.99 2.11 -7.40
C ILE A 80 -2.28 0.95 -8.36
N LEU A 81 -3.51 0.46 -8.44
CA LEU A 81 -3.88 -0.63 -9.35
C LEU A 81 -3.56 -0.31 -10.82
N LYS A 82 -3.81 0.93 -11.25
CA LYS A 82 -3.43 1.39 -12.59
C LYS A 82 -1.92 1.39 -12.80
N ALA A 83 -1.15 1.78 -11.79
CA ALA A 83 0.31 1.79 -11.86
C ALA A 83 0.88 0.37 -11.96
N TYR A 84 0.41 -0.59 -11.15
CA TYR A 84 0.78 -2.00 -11.28
C TYR A 84 0.50 -2.54 -12.68
N LYS A 85 -0.71 -2.28 -13.20
CA LYS A 85 -1.08 -2.69 -14.57
C LYS A 85 -0.17 -2.06 -15.64
N GLN A 86 0.23 -0.80 -15.48
CA GLN A 86 1.13 -0.12 -16.42
C GLN A 86 2.59 -0.53 -16.26
N ALA A 87 2.98 -1.04 -15.09
CA ALA A 87 4.32 -1.55 -14.81
C ALA A 87 4.47 -3.02 -15.19
N ASP A 88 3.38 -3.71 -15.52
CA ASP A 88 3.32 -5.16 -15.75
C ASP A 88 3.84 -5.97 -14.55
N ILE A 89 3.50 -5.50 -13.34
CA ILE A 89 3.87 -6.15 -12.07
C ILE A 89 2.65 -6.87 -11.52
N ASP A 90 2.82 -8.15 -11.20
CA ASP A 90 1.82 -8.94 -10.51
C ASP A 90 1.72 -8.53 -9.03
N TYR A 91 0.51 -8.15 -8.62
CA TYR A 91 0.18 -7.74 -7.24
C TYR A 91 -0.68 -8.78 -6.51
N THR A 92 -0.91 -9.95 -7.10
CA THR A 92 -1.76 -11.00 -6.49
C THR A 92 -1.14 -11.61 -5.24
N ASN A 93 0.19 -11.52 -5.09
CA ASN A 93 0.92 -11.93 -3.90
C ASN A 93 1.17 -10.78 -2.91
N ASP A 94 0.74 -9.55 -3.23
CA ASP A 94 0.90 -8.41 -2.33
C ASP A 94 -0.21 -8.43 -1.27
N PHE A 95 0.17 -8.18 -0.02
CA PHE A 95 -0.77 -8.11 1.09
C PHE A 95 -1.55 -6.80 1.04
N LEU A 96 -2.87 -6.89 1.22
CA LEU A 96 -3.74 -5.73 1.37
C LEU A 96 -4.23 -5.63 2.81
N LEU A 97 -3.81 -4.59 3.52
CA LEU A 97 -4.32 -4.25 4.85
C LEU A 97 -5.29 -3.08 4.71
N VAL A 98 -6.51 -3.27 5.20
CA VAL A 98 -7.54 -2.21 5.22
C VAL A 98 -7.74 -1.82 6.68
N ASP A 99 -7.40 -0.57 7.01
CA ASP A 99 -7.62 0.03 8.32
C ASP A 99 -8.99 0.74 8.32
N GLU A 100 -9.74 0.60 9.42
CA GLU A 100 -11.08 1.18 9.61
C GLU A 100 -11.04 2.44 10.49
#